data_AF-A0A7C7UH16-F1
#
_entry.id   AF-A0A7C7UH16-F1
#
_cell.length_a   1.000
_cell.length_b   1.000
_cell.length_c   1.000
_cell.angle_alpha   90.00
_cell.angle_beta   90.00
_cell.angle_gamma   90.00
#
_symmetry.space_group_name_H-M   'P 1'
#
loop_
_entity.id
_entity.type
_entity.pdbx_description
1 polymer ?
#
loop_
_entity_poly.entity_id
_entity_poly.type
_entity_poly.pdbx_seq_one_letter_code
_entity_poly.pdbx_strand_id
1 'polypeptide(L)'
;MSARVDLIVGLGNPGPEYEHTRHNAGFWFVDAVAAAGHGVFRPEKKFHGDVARIHVGSHEIWLLKPDTFMNHSGQAVQALARFYKIELPRILVAHDD
;
A
#
# COMPACT_ATOMS: atom_id res chain seq x y z
N MET A 1 5.32 -8.18 -22.23
CA MET A 1 6.22 -7.34 -21.40
C MET A 1 5.85 -7.56 -19.95
N SER A 2 6.81 -7.83 -19.07
CA SER A 2 6.54 -7.84 -17.62
C SER A 2 6.23 -6.41 -17.19
N ALA A 3 5.03 -6.18 -16.66
CA ALA A 3 4.63 -4.86 -16.19
C ALA A 3 5.42 -4.53 -14.92
N ARG A 4 6.10 -3.38 -14.92
CA ARG A 4 6.83 -2.88 -13.75
C ARG A 4 5.83 -2.42 -12.69
N VAL A 5 6.04 -2.82 -11.44
CA VAL A 5 5.22 -2.38 -10.30
C VAL A 5 5.70 -1.02 -9.80
N ASP A 6 4.79 -0.06 -9.69
CA ASP A 6 5.04 1.30 -9.18
C ASP A 6 4.31 1.58 -7.87
N LEU A 7 3.26 0.83 -7.58
CA LEU A 7 2.46 0.92 -6.36
C LEU A 7 2.23 -0.48 -5.80
N ILE A 8 2.53 -0.66 -4.52
CA ILE A 8 2.17 -1.84 -3.75
C ILE A 8 1.18 -1.40 -2.66
N VAL A 9 -0.01 -2.00 -2.66
CA VAL A 9 -1.07 -1.74 -1.68
C VAL A 9 -1.20 -2.95 -0.76
N GLY A 10 -1.20 -2.73 0.54
CA GLY A 10 -1.58 -3.74 1.52
C GLY A 10 -3.02 -3.48 1.94
N LEU A 11 -3.89 -4.48 1.82
CA LEU A 11 -5.25 -4.40 2.34
C LEU A 11 -5.31 -4.86 3.81
N GLY A 12 -6.17 -4.20 4.59
CA GLY A 12 -6.34 -4.42 6.03
C GLY A 12 -7.38 -3.46 6.62
N ASN A 13 -7.70 -3.64 7.89
CA ASN A 13 -8.42 -2.64 8.69
C ASN A 13 -7.46 -1.92 9.64
N PRO A 14 -7.60 -0.59 9.81
CA PRO A 14 -6.84 0.18 10.80
C PRO A 14 -7.36 -0.04 12.22
N GLY A 15 -6.49 0.13 13.21
CA GLY A 15 -6.83 0.03 14.62
C GLY A 15 -6.19 -1.18 15.31
N PRO A 16 -5.79 -1.04 16.60
CA PRO A 16 -5.06 -2.08 17.35
C PRO A 16 -5.82 -3.40 17.45
N GLU A 17 -7.15 -3.37 17.42
CA GLU A 17 -8.00 -4.55 17.50
C GLU A 17 -7.92 -5.45 16.24
N TYR A 18 -7.46 -4.92 15.10
CA TYR A 18 -7.36 -5.66 13.83
C TYR A 18 -5.93 -6.12 13.50
N GLU A 19 -4.92 -5.61 14.20
CA GLU A 19 -3.49 -5.81 13.90
C GLU A 19 -3.09 -7.28 13.72
N HIS A 20 -3.68 -8.17 14.50
CA HIS A 20 -3.36 -9.60 14.50
C HIS A 20 -4.44 -10.48 13.85
N THR A 21 -5.35 -9.88 13.08
CA THR A 21 -6.37 -10.62 12.33
C THR A 21 -5.84 -11.05 10.97
N ARG A 22 -6.33 -12.18 10.44
CA ARG A 22 -5.93 -12.68 9.12
C ARG A 22 -6.19 -11.65 8.01
N HIS A 23 -7.25 -10.85 8.14
CA HIS A 23 -7.59 -9.75 7.24
C HIS A 23 -6.52 -8.66 7.09
N ASN A 24 -5.53 -8.60 7.99
CA ASN A 24 -4.42 -7.65 7.93
C ASN A 24 -3.15 -8.25 7.29
N ALA A 25 -3.22 -9.44 6.67
CA ALA A 25 -2.07 -10.04 5.99
C ALA A 25 -1.47 -9.12 4.90
N GLY A 26 -2.31 -8.33 4.22
CA GLY A 26 -1.85 -7.33 3.26
C GLY A 26 -1.01 -6.21 3.90
N PHE A 27 -1.42 -5.73 5.08
CA PHE A 27 -0.61 -4.77 5.86
C PHE A 27 0.71 -5.39 6.30
N TRP A 28 0.72 -6.61 6.80
CA TRP A 28 1.95 -7.30 7.22
C TRP A 28 2.95 -7.45 6.06
N PHE A 29 2.45 -7.81 4.88
CA PHE A 29 3.29 -7.89 3.68
C PHE A 29 3.92 -6.55 3.34
N VAL A 30 3.12 -5.47 3.30
CA VAL A 30 3.61 -4.14 2.95
C VAL A 30 4.54 -3.56 4.01
N ASP A 31 4.32 -3.85 5.29
CA ASP A 31 5.24 -3.48 6.37
C ASP A 31 6.61 -4.19 6.23
N ALA A 32 6.62 -5.48 5.88
CA ALA A 32 7.85 -6.22 5.61
C ALA A 32 8.59 -5.67 4.38
N VAL A 33 7.88 -5.31 3.31
CA VAL A 33 8.44 -4.68 2.11
C VAL A 33 9.03 -3.32 2.43
N ALA A 34 8.35 -2.50 3.22
CA ALA A 34 8.87 -1.21 3.68
C ALA A 34 10.15 -1.40 4.51
N ALA A 35 10.17 -2.33 5.46
CA ALA A 35 11.33 -2.61 6.29
C ALA A 35 12.55 -3.04 5.45
N ALA A 36 12.37 -3.93 4.48
CA ALA A 36 13.43 -4.37 3.58
C ALA A 36 13.96 -3.26 2.67
N GLY A 37 13.09 -2.32 2.26
CA GLY A 37 13.44 -1.16 1.43
C GLY A 37 13.81 0.10 2.22
N HIS A 38 13.92 0.01 3.55
CA HIS A 38 14.12 1.15 4.46
C HIS A 38 13.08 2.29 4.30
N GLY A 39 11.87 1.93 3.89
CA GLY A 39 10.74 2.83 3.79
C GLY A 39 10.12 3.11 5.17
N VAL A 40 9.66 4.35 5.36
CA VAL A 40 8.98 4.77 6.59
C VAL A 40 7.58 5.25 6.23
N PHE A 41 6.57 4.61 6.81
CA PHE A 41 5.18 5.03 6.66
C PHE A 41 4.93 6.36 7.34
N ARG A 42 4.21 7.24 6.63
CA ARG A 42 3.73 8.52 7.13
C ARG A 42 2.25 8.66 6.80
N PRO A 43 1.44 9.17 7.74
CA PRO A 43 0.02 9.39 7.50
C PRO A 43 -0.17 10.50 6.47
N GLU A 44 -0.86 10.19 5.37
CA GLU A 44 -1.14 11.11 4.28
C GLU A 44 -2.65 11.22 4.08
N LYS A 45 -3.26 12.23 4.74
CA LYS A 45 -4.72 12.46 4.72
C LYS A 45 -5.30 12.57 3.31
N LYS A 46 -4.51 13.11 2.37
CA LYS A 46 -4.89 13.25 0.96
C LYS A 46 -5.11 11.90 0.27
N PHE A 47 -4.43 10.86 0.73
CA PHE A 47 -4.49 9.51 0.16
C PHE A 47 -5.25 8.54 1.05
N HIS A 48 -5.87 9.02 2.13
CA HIS A 48 -6.67 8.20 3.07
C HIS A 48 -5.87 6.99 3.59
N GLY A 49 -4.61 7.20 3.96
CA GLY A 49 -3.77 6.11 4.42
C GLY A 49 -2.36 6.51 4.80
N ASP A 50 -1.62 5.52 5.27
CA ASP A 50 -0.19 5.61 5.47
C ASP A 50 0.53 5.32 4.16
N VAL A 51 1.48 6.19 3.82
CA VAL A 51 2.27 6.08 2.60
C VAL A 51 3.75 6.01 2.93
N ALA A 52 4.45 5.12 2.24
CA ALA A 52 5.91 5.06 2.25
C ALA A 52 6.43 5.02 0.81
N ARG A 53 7.74 5.24 0.69
CA ARG A 53 8.48 5.06 -0.56
C ARG A 53 9.71 4.22 -0.30
N ILE A 54 9.99 3.33 -1.24
CA ILE A 54 11.20 2.51 -1.25
C ILE A 54 11.86 2.59 -2.61
N HIS A 55 13.14 2.22 -2.67
CA HIS A 55 13.86 2.09 -3.92
C HIS A 55 14.27 0.64 -4.16
N VAL A 56 13.99 0.13 -5.35
CA VAL A 56 14.50 -1.16 -5.85
C VAL A 56 15.42 -0.86 -7.02
N GLY A 57 16.73 -0.85 -6.76
CA GLY A 57 17.71 -0.29 -7.70
C GLY A 57 17.46 1.21 -7.91
N SER A 58 17.29 1.64 -9.16
CA SER A 58 16.93 3.02 -9.53
C SER A 58 15.42 3.27 -9.60
N HIS A 59 14.59 2.30 -9.18
CA HIS A 59 13.13 2.41 -9.24
C HIS A 59 12.54 2.85 -7.92
N GLU A 60 11.80 3.96 -7.90
CA GLU A 60 10.97 4.33 -6.75
C GLU A 60 9.63 3.59 -6.82
N ILE A 61 9.24 2.96 -5.71
CA ILE A 61 7.95 2.26 -5.56
C ILE A 61 7.20 2.90 -4.40
N TRP A 62 5.93 3.22 -4.64
CA TRP A 62 4.99 3.68 -3.63
C TRP A 62 4.42 2.51 -2.86
N LEU A 63 4.38 2.63 -1.53
CA LEU A 63 3.70 1.70 -0.66
C LEU A 63 2.50 2.40 -0.01
N LEU A 64 1.36 1.73 0.03
CA LEU A 64 0.12 2.27 0.58
C LEU A 64 -0.53 1.27 1.55
N LYS A 65 -0.85 1.74 2.76
CA LYS A 65 -1.78 1.09 3.68
C LYS A 65 -3.00 2.00 3.85
N PRO A 66 -4.15 1.67 3.24
CA PRO A 66 -5.37 2.44 3.41
C PRO A 66 -5.77 2.55 4.89
N ASP A 67 -5.91 3.76 5.41
CA ASP A 67 -6.51 4.05 6.72
C ASP A 67 -8.02 4.26 6.53
N THR A 68 -8.62 3.33 5.79
CA THR A 68 -10.05 3.21 5.56
C THR A 68 -10.49 1.83 6.01
N PHE A 69 -11.77 1.65 6.32
CA PHE A 69 -12.30 0.29 6.45
C PHE A 69 -12.11 -0.46 5.12
N MET A 70 -11.86 -1.77 5.21
CA MET A 70 -11.54 -2.65 4.09
C MET A 70 -12.49 -2.47 2.88
N ASN A 71 -13.79 -2.31 3.12
CA ASN A 71 -14.80 -2.12 2.09
C ASN A 71 -14.67 -0.78 1.31
N HIS A 72 -13.81 0.13 1.78
CA HIS A 72 -13.55 1.45 1.20
C HIS A 72 -12.08 1.65 0.78
N SER A 73 -11.25 0.61 0.77
CA SER A 73 -9.84 0.71 0.36
C SER A 73 -9.64 1.28 -1.06
N GLY A 74 -10.62 1.08 -1.95
CA GLY A 74 -10.59 1.65 -3.31
C GLY A 74 -10.49 3.18 -3.34
N GLN A 75 -10.96 3.90 -2.31
CA GLN A 75 -10.82 5.35 -2.21
C GLN A 75 -9.35 5.76 -2.08
N ALA A 76 -8.61 5.10 -1.18
CA ALA A 76 -7.20 5.35 -0.94
C ALA A 76 -6.35 5.00 -2.18
N VAL A 77 -6.58 3.80 -2.73
CA VAL A 77 -5.85 3.31 -3.91
C VAL A 77 -6.06 4.23 -5.10
N GLN A 78 -7.31 4.62 -5.38
CA GLN A 78 -7.62 5.50 -6.49
C GLN A 78 -7.02 6.90 -6.29
N ALA A 79 -7.05 7.46 -5.08
CA ALA A 79 -6.50 8.78 -4.78
C ALA A 79 -4.99 8.85 -5.09
N LEU A 80 -4.21 7.88 -4.62
CA LEU A 80 -2.77 7.83 -4.86
C LEU A 80 -2.47 7.55 -6.33
N ALA A 81 -3.10 6.53 -6.92
CA ALA A 81 -2.83 6.14 -8.31
C ALA A 81 -3.15 7.28 -9.29
N ARG A 82 -4.26 8.00 -9.11
CA ARG A 82 -4.59 9.16 -9.95
C ARG A 82 -3.61 10.31 -9.79
N PHE A 83 -3.21 10.61 -8.55
CA PHE A 83 -2.31 11.74 -8.30
C PHE A 83 -0.93 11.52 -8.92
N TYR A 84 -0.38 10.32 -8.81
CA TYR A 84 0.92 9.95 -9.38
C TYR A 84 0.84 9.37 -10.80
N LYS A 85 -0.36 9.32 -11.39
CA LYS A 85 -0.62 8.79 -12.75
C LYS A 85 -0.12 7.34 -12.93
N ILE A 86 -0.33 6.51 -11.91
CA ILE A 86 0.03 5.10 -11.91
C ILE A 86 -1.06 4.30 -12.62
N GLU A 87 -0.69 3.56 -13.66
CA GLU A 87 -1.61 2.72 -14.43
C GLU A 87 -1.93 1.40 -13.72
N LEU A 88 -3.12 0.85 -13.94
CA LEU A 88 -3.61 -0.36 -13.27
C LEU A 88 -2.65 -1.57 -13.36
N PRO A 89 -2.00 -1.88 -14.51
CA PRO A 89 -1.06 -3.00 -14.60
C PRO A 89 0.21 -2.83 -13.74
N ARG A 90 0.43 -1.64 -13.18
CA ARG A 90 1.60 -1.29 -12.35
C ARG A 90 1.26 -1.27 -10.86
N ILE A 91 0.04 -1.68 -10.50
CA ILE A 91 -0.44 -1.75 -9.12
C ILE A 91 -0.46 -3.22 -8.68
N LEU A 92 0.29 -3.53 -7.63
CA LEU A 92 0.22 -4.80 -6.92
C LEU A 92 -0.64 -4.60 -5.67
N VAL A 93 -1.61 -5.49 -5.43
CA VAL A 93 -2.45 -5.48 -4.22
C VAL A 93 -2.21 -6.78 -3.46
N ALA A 94 -1.77 -6.67 -2.21
CA ALA A 94 -1.63 -7.77 -1.28
C ALA A 94 -2.83 -7.80 -0.33
N HIS A 95 -3.44 -8.97 -0.18
CA HIS A 95 -4.60 -9.23 0.69
C HIS A 95 -4.55 -10.68 1.20
N ASP A 96 -5.41 -11.02 2.15
CA ASP A 96 -5.60 -12.38 2.65
C ASP A 96 -6.52 -13.22 1.74
N ASP A 97 -6.34 -14.54 1.75
CA ASP A 97 -7.09 -15.51 0.93
C ASP A 97 -7.73 -16.58 1.83
#